data_AF-A0A395I726-F1
#
_entry.id   AF-A0A395I726-F1
#
_cell.length_a   1.000
_cell.length_b   1.000
_cell.length_c   1.000
_cell.angle_alpha   90.00
_cell.angle_beta   90.00
_cell.angle_gamma   90.00
#
_symmetry.space_group_name_H-M   'P 1'
#
loop_
_entity.id
_entity.type
_entity.pdbx_description
1 polymer ?
#
loop_
_entity_poly.entity_id
_entity_poly.type
_entity_poly.pdbx_seq_one_letter_code
_entity_poly.pdbx_strand_id
1 'polypeptide(L)'
;MTSKNLNRTNIDIVLAEFKKDRAASVPFPIRYLLFDRKFRQDIFYEIPRDVEPDTLKRALNQYVRERGTTIEYSHDVFQAWPRCSSGEDEAPRSDSGGNDDAPATS
;
A
#
# COMPACT_ATOMS: atom_id res chain seq x y z
N MET A 1 -14.15 28.22 13.28
CA MET A 1 -13.52 27.30 12.30
C MET A 1 -14.02 25.90 12.58
N THR A 2 -14.79 25.31 11.66
CA THR A 2 -15.28 23.93 11.79
C THR A 2 -14.17 22.97 11.37
N SER A 3 -13.55 22.33 12.35
CA SER A 3 -12.56 21.26 12.12
C SER A 3 -13.28 20.05 11.50
N LYS A 4 -13.40 20.03 10.17
CA LYS A 4 -13.99 18.91 9.42
C LYS A 4 -12.94 17.79 9.28
N ASN A 5 -12.95 16.90 10.27
CA ASN A 5 -12.62 15.49 10.17
C ASN A 5 -11.18 15.12 9.70
N LEU A 6 -10.19 15.30 10.59
CA LEU A 6 -8.82 14.77 10.46
C LEU A 6 -8.72 13.22 10.54
N ASN A 7 -9.84 12.49 10.60
CA ASN A 7 -9.91 11.05 10.87
C ASN A 7 -10.48 10.22 9.69
N ARG A 8 -10.37 10.67 8.43
CA ARG A 8 -10.72 9.79 7.31
C ARG A 8 -9.78 8.59 7.30
N THR A 9 -10.34 7.41 7.54
CA THR A 9 -9.59 6.16 7.44
C THR A 9 -9.37 5.82 5.98
N ASN A 10 -8.35 5.00 5.68
CA ASN A 10 -8.14 4.50 4.32
C ASN A 10 -9.42 3.86 3.73
N ILE A 11 -10.27 3.27 4.58
CA ILE A 11 -11.60 2.78 4.19
C ILE A 11 -12.48 3.87 3.58
N ASP A 12 -12.59 5.03 4.25
CA ASP A 12 -13.45 6.12 3.80
C ASP A 12 -12.96 6.70 2.47
N ILE A 13 -11.64 6.73 2.27
CA ILE A 13 -11.03 7.21 1.02
C ILE A 13 -11.34 6.23 -0.11
N VAL A 14 -11.03 4.93 0.04
CA VAL A 14 -11.33 3.91 -0.98
C VAL A 14 -12.82 3.90 -1.31
N LEU A 15 -13.70 3.95 -0.30
CA LEU A 15 -15.14 3.91 -0.51
C LEU A 15 -15.67 5.16 -1.23
N ALA A 16 -15.10 6.35 -0.95
CA ALA A 16 -15.50 7.57 -1.61
C ALA A 16 -15.05 7.61 -3.08
N GLU A 17 -13.81 7.20 -3.37
CA GLU A 17 -13.30 7.14 -4.73
C GLU A 17 -14.02 6.06 -5.54
N PHE A 18 -14.26 4.88 -4.96
CA PHE A 18 -15.04 3.81 -5.61
C PHE A 18 -16.43 4.25 -6.04
N LYS A 19 -17.13 5.02 -5.20
CA LYS A 19 -18.46 5.56 -5.58
C LYS A 19 -18.39 6.52 -6.77
N LYS A 20 -17.33 7.32 -6.86
CA LYS A 20 -17.13 8.23 -8.00
C LYS A 20 -16.77 7.45 -9.26
N ASP A 21 -15.86 6.50 -9.15
CA ASP A 21 -15.41 5.68 -10.28
C ASP A 21 -16.54 4.81 -10.83
N ARG A 22 -17.37 4.26 -9.94
CA ARG A 22 -18.61 3.55 -10.32
C ARG A 22 -19.58 4.49 -11.03
N ALA A 23 -19.79 5.70 -10.53
CA ALA A 23 -20.64 6.71 -11.19
C ALA A 23 -20.07 7.15 -12.56
N ALA A 24 -18.75 7.14 -12.71
CA ALA A 24 -18.04 7.39 -13.96
C ALA A 24 -17.92 6.15 -14.87
N SER A 25 -18.44 4.99 -14.44
CA SER A 25 -18.36 3.72 -15.17
C SER A 25 -16.93 3.33 -15.57
N VAL A 26 -15.97 3.54 -14.68
CA VAL A 26 -14.56 3.18 -14.89
C VAL A 26 -14.44 1.65 -15.08
N PRO A 27 -13.64 1.19 -16.06
CA PRO A 27 -13.45 -0.24 -16.30
C PRO A 27 -12.69 -0.92 -15.15
N PHE A 28 -13.08 -2.15 -14.85
CA PHE A 28 -12.44 -3.00 -13.85
C PHE A 28 -11.24 -3.77 -14.43
N PRO A 29 -10.21 -4.10 -13.61
CA PRO A 29 -10.09 -3.86 -12.17
C PRO A 29 -9.70 -2.42 -11.83
N ILE A 30 -10.24 -1.88 -10.73
CA ILE A 30 -9.90 -0.55 -10.23
C ILE A 30 -8.86 -0.70 -9.10
N ARG A 31 -7.77 0.08 -9.17
CA ARG A 31 -6.68 0.04 -8.19
C ARG A 31 -6.49 1.37 -7.50
N TYR A 32 -6.42 1.35 -6.17
CA TYR A 32 -6.09 2.50 -5.34
C TYR A 32 -4.76 2.27 -4.61
N LEU A 33 -3.94 3.31 -4.51
CA LEU A 33 -2.70 3.30 -3.72
C LEU A 33 -2.85 4.30 -2.58
N LEU A 34 -2.83 3.82 -1.34
CA LEU A 34 -2.98 4.65 -0.15
C LEU A 34 -1.92 4.32 0.89
N PHE A 35 -1.34 5.36 1.46
CA PHE A 35 -0.42 5.24 2.58
C PHE A 35 -1.17 4.84 3.86
N ASP A 36 -0.76 3.75 4.50
CA ASP A 36 -1.33 3.32 5.77
C ASP A 36 -0.42 3.68 6.94
N ARG A 37 -0.93 4.54 7.82
CA ARG A 37 -0.19 5.03 9.00
C ARG A 37 0.14 3.93 10.01
N LYS A 38 -0.66 2.85 10.07
CA LYS A 38 -0.41 1.73 10.99
C LYS A 38 0.85 0.98 10.60
N PHE A 39 1.06 0.78 9.30
CA PHE A 39 2.19 0.03 8.77
C PHE A 39 3.35 0.91 8.28
N ARG A 40 3.11 2.23 8.14
CA ARG A 40 4.06 3.22 7.60
C ARG A 40 4.53 2.92 6.18
N GLN A 41 3.62 2.42 5.36
CA GLN A 41 3.91 2.04 3.98
C GLN A 41 2.67 2.19 3.10
N ASP A 42 2.92 2.27 1.79
CA ASP A 42 1.85 2.28 0.80
C ASP A 42 1.23 0.89 0.66
N ILE A 43 -0.09 0.86 0.58
CA ILE A 43 -0.89 -0.35 0.37
C ILE A 43 -1.70 -0.17 -0.91
N PHE A 44 -1.64 -1.18 -1.78
CA PHE A 44 -2.55 -1.31 -2.91
C PHE A 44 -3.88 -1.88 -2.46
N TYR A 45 -4.97 -1.33 -2.97
CA TYR A 45 -6.32 -1.87 -2.86
C TYR A 45 -6.85 -2.09 -4.27
N GLU A 46 -7.04 -3.34 -4.68
CA GLU A 46 -7.60 -3.70 -5.98
C GLU A 46 -9.01 -4.24 -5.84
N ILE A 47 -9.92 -3.70 -6.63
CA ILE A 47 -11.31 -4.13 -6.74
C ILE A 47 -11.47 -4.79 -8.12
N PRO A 48 -11.61 -6.13 -8.18
CA PRO A 48 -11.54 -6.86 -9.45
C PRO A 48 -12.81 -6.75 -10.31
N ARG A 49 -13.95 -6.38 -9.72
CA ARG A 49 -15.27 -6.35 -10.38
C ARG A 49 -16.20 -5.33 -9.75
N ASP A 50 -17.28 -4.99 -10.46
CA ASP A 50 -18.33 -4.16 -9.87
C ASP A 50 -18.99 -4.88 -8.69
N VAL A 51 -19.12 -4.15 -7.59
CA VAL A 51 -19.68 -4.62 -6.34
C VAL A 51 -20.50 -3.49 -5.73
N GLU A 52 -21.54 -3.84 -4.99
CA GLU A 52 -22.32 -2.85 -4.25
C GLU A 52 -21.43 -2.12 -3.22
N PRO A 53 -21.51 -0.78 -3.11
CA PRO A 53 -20.69 0.00 -2.18
C PRO A 53 -20.83 -0.46 -0.71
N ASP A 54 -22.00 -0.93 -0.31
CA ASP A 54 -22.23 -1.48 1.03
C ASP A 54 -21.49 -2.80 1.26
N THR A 55 -21.37 -3.63 0.22
CA THR A 55 -20.58 -4.87 0.25
C THR A 55 -19.09 -4.56 0.39
N LEU A 56 -18.58 -3.60 -0.39
CA LEU A 56 -17.21 -3.12 -0.28
C LEU A 56 -16.93 -2.54 1.12
N LYS A 57 -17.86 -1.73 1.65
CA LYS A 57 -17.74 -1.17 3.01
C LYS A 57 -17.66 -2.27 4.07
N ARG A 58 -18.49 -3.32 3.98
CA ARG A 58 -18.44 -4.46 4.92
C ARG A 58 -17.10 -5.18 4.85
N ALA A 59 -16.63 -5.49 3.65
CA ALA A 59 -15.35 -6.16 3.42
C ALA A 59 -14.16 -5.33 3.95
N LEU A 60 -14.16 -4.01 3.72
CA LEU A 60 -13.13 -3.10 4.24
C LEU A 60 -13.16 -3.00 5.76
N ASN A 61 -14.34 -2.97 6.39
CA ASN A 61 -14.45 -3.01 7.85
C ASN A 61 -13.96 -4.34 8.45
N GLN A 62 -14.23 -5.45 7.75
CA GLN A 62 -13.73 -6.77 8.13
C GLN A 62 -12.20 -6.80 8.05
N TYR A 63 -11.61 -6.32 6.96
CA TYR A 63 -10.16 -6.15 6.84
C TYR A 63 -9.58 -5.34 7.99
N VAL A 64 -10.20 -4.24 8.41
CA VAL A 64 -9.68 -3.45 9.54
C VAL A 64 -9.73 -4.19 10.88
N ARG A 65 -10.66 -5.13 11.06
CA ARG A 65 -10.75 -5.99 12.25
C ARG A 65 -9.74 -7.12 12.21
N GLU A 66 -9.52 -7.70 11.04
CA GLU A 66 -8.64 -8.86 10.84
C GLU A 66 -7.18 -8.48 10.61
N ARG A 67 -6.90 -7.26 10.14
CA ARG A 67 -5.53 -6.76 9.93
C ARG A 67 -4.81 -6.60 11.27
N GLY A 68 -4.23 -7.69 11.75
CA GLY A 68 -3.34 -7.71 12.89
C GLY A 68 -2.00 -7.10 12.48
N THR A 69 -1.07 -7.98 12.13
CA THR A 69 0.31 -7.68 11.69
C THR A 69 0.52 -7.84 10.18
N THR A 70 -0.35 -8.58 9.50
CA THR A 70 -0.23 -8.84 8.05
C THR A 70 -0.99 -7.80 7.24
N ILE A 71 -0.36 -7.32 6.17
CA ILE A 71 -0.87 -6.31 5.24
C ILE A 71 -1.56 -6.95 4.04
N GLU A 72 -1.08 -8.13 3.65
CA GLU A 72 -1.68 -8.95 2.60
C GLU A 72 -3.05 -9.47 3.05
N TYR A 73 -4.07 -9.11 2.29
CA TYR A 73 -5.45 -9.50 2.51
C TYR A 73 -6.11 -9.78 1.17
N SER A 74 -6.69 -10.97 1.03
CA SER A 74 -7.41 -11.35 -0.18
C SER A 74 -8.84 -11.70 0.18
N HIS A 75 -9.79 -11.00 -0.44
CA HIS A 75 -11.21 -11.26 -0.32
C HIS A 75 -11.83 -11.30 -1.72
N ASP A 76 -12.99 -11.94 -1.83
CA ASP A 76 -13.78 -12.02 -3.08
C ASP A 76 -14.21 -10.62 -3.62
N VAL A 77 -14.14 -9.59 -2.79
CA VAL A 77 -14.61 -8.22 -3.08
C VAL A 77 -13.46 -7.28 -3.42
N PHE A 78 -12.31 -7.47 -2.78
CA PHE A 78 -11.11 -6.68 -3.02
C PHE A 78 -9.88 -7.43 -2.49
N GLN A 79 -8.72 -7.01 -2.98
CA GLN A 79 -7.42 -7.48 -2.53
C GLN A 79 -6.61 -6.29 -2.04
N ALA A 80 -5.83 -6.49 -0.98
CA ALA A 80 -4.87 -5.50 -0.49
C ALA A 80 -3.51 -6.12 -0.25
N TRP A 81 -2.46 -5.41 -0.65
CA TRP A 81 -1.08 -5.86 -0.48
C TRP A 81 -0.14 -4.68 -0.33
N PRO A 82 1.00 -4.87 0.37
CA PRO A 82 2.02 -3.84 0.47
C PRO A 82 2.55 -3.48 -0.92
N ARG A 83 2.80 -2.20 -1.19
CA ARG A 83 3.68 -1.86 -2.31
C ARG A 83 5.05 -2.45 -1.97
N CYS A 84 5.50 -3.44 -2.75
CA CYS A 84 6.89 -3.88 -2.69
C CYS A 84 7.76 -2.68 -2.98
N SER A 85 8.29 -2.05 -1.93
CA SER A 85 9.54 -1.33 -2.04
C SER A 85 10.54 -2.42 -2.38
N SER A 86 10.97 -2.49 -3.64
CA SER A 86 12.25 -3.10 -3.93
C SER A 86 13.25 -2.38 -3.03
N GLY A 87 13.54 -2.98 -1.88
CA GLY A 87 14.75 -2.66 -1.16
C GLY A 87 15.86 -3.08 -2.09
N GLU A 88 16.36 -2.13 -2.85
CA GLU A 88 17.80 -2.02 -3.04
C GLU A 88 18.39 -1.88 -1.63
N ASP A 89 18.47 -3.01 -0.93
CA ASP A 89 19.53 -3.24 0.03
C ASP A 89 20.79 -3.32 -0.84
N GLU A 90 21.28 -2.16 -1.28
CA GLU A 90 22.70 -2.04 -1.61
C GLU A 90 23.40 -2.32 -0.28
N ALA A 91 23.71 -3.60 -0.08
CA ALA A 91 24.61 -4.07 0.94
C ALA A 91 25.82 -3.11 0.96
N PRO A 92 26.26 -2.63 2.13
CA PRO A 92 27.47 -1.85 2.18
C PRO A 92 28.58 -2.72 1.62
N ARG A 93 29.14 -2.33 0.47
CA ARG A 93 30.47 -2.78 0.06
C ARG A 93 31.43 -2.16 1.05
N SER A 94 31.52 -2.78 2.23
CA SER A 94 32.68 -2.68 3.10
C SER A 94 33.82 -3.42 2.40
N ASP A 95 34.38 -2.80 1.35
CA ASP A 95 35.70 -3.18 0.87
C ASP A 95 36.70 -2.59 1.87
N SER A 96 36.95 -3.40 2.89
CA SER A 96 38.02 -3.18 3.85
C SER A 96 39.28 -3.82 3.30
N GLY A 97 40.29 -3.02 3.00
CA GLY A 97 41.68 -3.45 3.13
C GLY A 97 42.42 -3.72 1.81
N GLY A 98 43.32 -2.81 1.48
CA GLY A 98 44.34 -2.99 0.45
C GLY A 98 45.37 -1.85 0.52
N ASN A 99 45.94 -1.65 1.70
CA ASN A 99 47.03 -0.72 1.93
C ASN A 99 48.31 -1.39 1.41
N ASP A 100 48.59 -1.29 0.11
CA ASP A 100 49.86 -1.72 -0.45
C ASP A 100 50.79 -0.52 -0.60
N ASP A 101 51.64 -0.44 0.41
CA ASP A 101 52.91 0.27 0.50
C ASP A 101 53.78 0.00 -0.75
N ALA A 102 54.55 1.01 -1.16
CA ALA A 102 55.48 0.96 -2.28
C ALA A 102 56.54 -0.17 -2.13
N PRO A 103 57.27 -0.54 -3.22
CA PRO A 103 58.52 0.18 -3.45
C PRO A 103 58.89 0.42 -4.93
N ALA A 104 59.76 1.41 -5.12
CA ALA A 104 60.37 1.78 -6.39
C ALA A 104 61.28 0.68 -6.98
N THR A 105 61.25 0.54 -8.31
CA THR A 105 62.29 0.02 -9.23
C THR A 105 61.69 0.17 -10.64
N SER A 106 62.30 0.74 -11.68
CA SER A 106 63.69 0.96 -12.08
C SER A 106 63.86 2.30 -12.82
#